data_AF-A0A3C0TV75-F1
#
_entry.id   AF-A0A3C0TV75-F1
#
_cell.length_a   1.000
_cell.length_b   1.000
_cell.length_c   1.000
_cell.angle_alpha   90.00
_cell.angle_beta   90.00
_cell.angle_gamma   90.00
#
_symmetry.space_group_name_H-M   'P 1'
#
loop_
_entity.id
_entity.type
_entity.pdbx_description
1 polymer ?
#
loop_
_entity_poly.entity_id
_entity_poly.type
_entity_poly.pdbx_seq_one_letter_code
_entity_poly.pdbx_strand_id
1 'polypeptide(L)'
;AGRLLRRVRDFAAVAGDRAIGAQEADAALGRLEVDARGLDAMDRRYLELIATSFDGGPVGVETLAAALSEPRDALEDIIEPYLIQQGLLARTPRGRVISAAAFAHLGRPSSRTAAQLDLLISQNEQDEEGGAASPTAKV
;
A
#
# COMPACT_ATOMS: atom_id res chain seq x y z
N ALA A 1 -5.02 17.29 -10.93
CA ALA A 1 -3.68 17.85 -11.19
C ALA A 1 -3.43 19.25 -10.58
N GLY A 2 -4.35 20.23 -10.67
CA GLY A 2 -4.06 21.61 -10.24
C GLY A 2 -4.09 21.93 -8.73
N ARG A 3 -4.59 21.02 -7.88
CA ARG A 3 -4.78 21.28 -6.43
C ARG A 3 -3.45 21.48 -5.69
N LEU A 4 -2.45 20.62 -5.94
CA LEU A 4 -1.15 20.70 -5.28
C LEU A 4 -0.36 21.93 -5.73
N LEU A 5 -0.31 22.20 -7.03
CA LEU A 5 0.34 23.39 -7.57
C LEU A 5 -0.23 24.69 -6.96
N ARG A 6 -1.56 24.77 -6.83
CA ARG A 6 -2.21 25.93 -6.22
C ARG A 6 -1.82 26.09 -4.74
N ARG A 7 -1.80 25.00 -3.97
CA ARG A 7 -1.40 25.03 -2.55
C ARG A 7 0.08 25.37 -2.36
N VAL A 8 0.98 24.79 -3.15
CA VAL A 8 2.41 25.12 -3.12
C VAL A 8 2.62 26.59 -3.44
N ARG A 9 1.92 27.11 -4.46
CA ARG A 9 1.93 28.53 -4.79
C ARG A 9 1.41 29.40 -3.64
N ASP A 10 0.30 29.01 -3.00
CA ASP A 10 -0.27 29.79 -1.89
C ASP A 10 0.70 29.80 -0.68
N PHE A 11 1.41 28.70 -0.41
CA PHE A 11 2.48 28.65 0.60
C PHE A 11 3.66 29.58 0.26
N ALA A 12 4.12 29.55 -1.01
CA ALA A 12 5.21 30.41 -1.45
C ALA A 12 4.83 31.91 -1.42
N ALA A 13 3.58 32.23 -1.77
CA ALA A 13 3.06 33.60 -1.71
C ALA A 13 3.05 34.15 -0.27
N VAL A 14 2.71 33.32 0.72
CA VAL A 14 2.77 33.70 2.14
C VAL A 14 4.20 33.81 2.66
N ALA A 15 5.12 32.98 2.15
CA ALA A 15 6.55 33.04 2.50
C ALA A 15 7.26 34.27 1.91
N GLY A 16 6.66 34.95 0.93
CA GLY A 16 7.22 36.14 0.30
C GLY A 16 8.17 35.85 -0.86
N ASP A 17 8.19 34.62 -1.36
CA ASP A 17 9.10 34.21 -2.44
C ASP A 17 8.64 34.74 -3.80
N ARG A 18 9.59 35.28 -4.59
CA ARG A 18 9.35 35.74 -5.96
C ARG A 18 9.39 34.61 -6.99
N ALA A 19 10.02 33.48 -6.66
CA ALA A 19 10.15 32.31 -7.52
C ALA A 19 10.13 31.04 -6.66
N ILE A 20 9.43 30.01 -7.13
CA ILE A 20 9.32 28.72 -6.45
C ILE A 20 10.36 27.79 -7.05
N GLY A 21 11.45 27.54 -6.33
CA GLY A 21 12.45 26.54 -6.68
C GLY A 21 12.10 25.16 -6.13
N ALA A 22 12.99 24.20 -6.36
CA ALA A 22 12.79 22.82 -5.90
C ALA A 22 12.76 22.72 -4.37
N GLN A 23 13.57 23.51 -3.66
CA GLN A 23 13.66 23.47 -2.20
C GLN A 23 12.40 24.04 -1.53
N GLU A 24 11.84 25.12 -2.07
CA GLU A 24 10.62 25.74 -1.57
C GLU A 24 9.41 24.85 -1.86
N ALA A 25 9.38 24.20 -3.02
CA ALA A 25 8.35 23.23 -3.37
C ALA A 25 8.39 22.01 -2.43
N ASP A 26 9.58 21.48 -2.14
CA ASP A 26 9.75 20.35 -1.22
C ASP A 26 9.33 20.71 0.21
N ALA A 27 9.71 21.89 0.70
CA ALA A 27 9.27 22.40 2.00
C ALA A 27 7.75 22.58 2.08
N ALA A 28 7.11 23.07 1.01
CA ALA A 28 5.66 23.22 0.94
C ALA A 28 4.94 21.85 0.87
N LEU A 29 5.47 20.90 0.10
CA LEU A 29 4.92 19.54 -0.01
C LEU A 29 5.07 18.76 1.30
N GLY A 30 6.21 18.90 1.99
CA GLY A 30 6.41 18.33 3.31
C GLY A 30 5.41 18.87 4.34
N ARG A 31 5.09 20.17 4.29
CA ARG A 31 4.02 20.78 5.11
C ARG A 31 2.61 20.33 4.73
N LEU A 32 2.41 19.91 3.49
CA LEU A 32 1.17 19.31 3.02
C LEU A 32 1.10 17.80 3.31
N GLU A 33 2.08 17.26 4.03
CA GLU A 33 2.20 15.85 4.37
C GLU A 33 2.18 14.94 3.13
N VAL A 34 2.70 15.46 2.00
CA VAL A 34 2.87 14.72 0.75
C VAL A 34 4.22 14.04 0.79
N ASP A 35 4.24 12.74 0.53
CA ASP A 35 5.48 11.96 0.52
C ASP A 35 6.27 12.11 -0.79
N ALA A 36 7.44 11.48 -0.85
CA ALA A 36 8.30 11.47 -2.04
C ALA A 36 7.69 10.75 -3.25
N ARG A 37 6.65 9.93 -3.06
CA ARG A 37 5.88 9.27 -4.13
C ARG A 37 4.64 10.06 -4.53
N GLY A 38 4.37 11.21 -3.91
CA GLY A 38 3.20 12.03 -4.18
C GLY A 38 1.93 11.58 -3.46
N LEU A 39 2.01 10.63 -2.53
CA LEU A 39 0.88 10.21 -1.69
C LEU A 39 0.62 11.26 -0.62
N ASP A 40 -0.64 11.63 -0.47
CA ASP A 40 -1.04 12.55 0.58
C ASP A 40 -1.29 11.83 1.93
N ALA A 41 -1.62 12.60 2.96
CA ALA A 41 -1.93 12.04 4.27
C ALA A 41 -3.10 11.04 4.25
N MET A 42 -4.10 11.25 3.38
CA MET A 42 -5.27 10.37 3.29
C MET A 42 -4.92 9.06 2.59
N ASP A 43 -4.14 9.12 1.51
CA ASP A 43 -3.62 7.95 0.81
C ASP A 43 -2.84 7.04 1.76
N ARG A 44 -1.97 7.63 2.59
CA ARG A 44 -1.19 6.88 3.58
C ARG A 44 -2.08 6.27 4.66
N ARG A 45 -3.06 7.02 5.19
CA ARG A 45 -4.03 6.49 6.16
C ARG A 45 -4.86 5.35 5.58
N TYR A 46 -5.25 5.43 4.31
CA TYR A 46 -5.97 4.38 3.60
C TYR A 46 -5.15 3.09 3.53
N LEU A 47 -3.89 3.18 3.05
CA LEU A 47 -2.99 2.03 2.97
C LEU A 47 -2.65 1.47 4.36
N GLU A 48 -2.40 2.33 5.33
CA GLU A 48 -2.06 1.93 6.69
C GLU A 48 -3.23 1.20 7.36
N LEU A 49 -4.46 1.67 7.20
CA LEU A 49 -5.65 0.98 7.72
C LEU A 49 -5.75 -0.46 7.20
N ILE A 50 -5.55 -0.66 5.89
CA ILE A 50 -5.59 -2.01 5.30
C ILE A 50 -4.43 -2.87 5.81
N ALA A 51 -3.24 -2.27 5.97
CA ALA A 51 -2.06 -2.98 6.48
C ALA A 51 -2.21 -3.40 7.94
N THR A 52 -2.69 -2.51 8.82
CA THR A 52 -2.71 -2.74 10.27
C THR A 52 -3.94 -3.48 10.75
N SER A 53 -5.12 -3.12 10.23
CA SER A 53 -6.39 -3.64 10.75
C SER A 53 -6.83 -4.90 10.03
N PHE A 54 -6.34 -5.13 8.82
CA PHE A 54 -6.77 -6.22 7.95
C PHE A 54 -5.60 -7.03 7.37
N ASP A 55 -4.39 -6.81 7.86
CA ASP A 55 -3.17 -7.54 7.48
C ASP A 55 -2.97 -7.64 5.95
N GLY A 56 -3.35 -6.59 5.23
CA GLY A 56 -3.22 -6.51 3.78
C GLY A 56 -4.48 -6.86 2.97
N GLY A 57 -5.61 -7.14 3.62
CA GLY A 57 -6.94 -7.34 3.01
C GLY A 57 -7.34 -8.83 2.81
N PRO A 58 -8.50 -9.13 2.19
CA PRO A 58 -9.41 -8.23 1.46
C PRO A 58 -10.42 -7.47 2.34
N VAL A 59 -10.64 -6.18 2.03
CA VAL A 59 -11.56 -5.30 2.78
C VAL A 59 -12.63 -4.68 1.89
N GLY A 60 -13.88 -4.64 2.33
CA GLY A 60 -14.97 -3.95 1.63
C GLY A 60 -14.79 -2.43 1.66
N VAL A 61 -15.20 -1.73 0.60
CA VAL A 61 -15.12 -0.26 0.56
C VAL A 61 -16.00 0.40 1.61
N GLU A 62 -17.17 -0.18 1.91
CA GLU A 62 -18.05 0.34 2.97
C GLU A 62 -17.35 0.31 4.34
N THR A 63 -16.56 -0.73 4.61
CA THR A 63 -15.78 -0.84 5.85
C THR A 63 -14.66 0.20 5.89
N LEU A 64 -13.97 0.44 4.76
CA LEU A 64 -12.93 1.46 4.67
C LEU A 64 -13.52 2.87 4.80
N ALA A 65 -14.65 3.14 4.15
CA ALA A 65 -15.39 4.39 4.26
C ALA A 65 -15.79 4.69 5.71
N ALA A 66 -16.37 3.71 6.39
CA ALA A 66 -16.75 3.83 7.79
C ALA A 66 -15.54 4.08 8.71
N ALA A 67 -14.45 3.33 8.51
CA ALA A 67 -13.24 3.45 9.34
C ALA A 67 -12.47 4.76 9.11
N LEU A 68 -12.47 5.28 7.88
CA LEU A 68 -11.78 6.53 7.53
C LEU A 68 -12.67 7.76 7.73
N SER A 69 -13.97 7.58 8.01
CA SER A 69 -14.96 8.66 8.07
C SER A 69 -15.03 9.48 6.78
N GLU A 70 -14.85 8.80 5.64
CA GLU A 70 -14.87 9.40 4.30
C GLU A 70 -15.96 8.72 3.46
N PRO A 71 -16.64 9.46 2.57
CA PRO A 71 -17.66 8.86 1.71
C PRO A 71 -17.02 7.89 0.72
N ARG A 72 -17.71 6.77 0.47
CA ARG A 72 -17.27 5.74 -0.48
C ARG A 72 -16.86 6.32 -1.84
N ASP A 73 -17.66 7.21 -2.39
CA ASP A 73 -17.42 7.80 -3.72
C ASP A 73 -16.09 8.57 -3.75
N ALA A 74 -15.74 9.26 -2.66
CA ALA A 74 -14.43 9.93 -2.58
C ALA A 74 -13.27 8.93 -2.57
N LEU A 75 -13.42 7.80 -1.88
CA LEU A 75 -12.41 6.75 -1.90
C LEU A 75 -12.27 6.18 -3.32
N GLU A 76 -13.36 5.79 -3.97
CA GLU A 76 -13.34 5.11 -5.28
C GLU A 76 -12.95 6.01 -6.45
N ASP A 77 -13.37 7.28 -6.44
CA ASP A 77 -13.22 8.19 -7.58
C ASP A 77 -12.00 9.11 -7.45
N ILE A 78 -11.52 9.36 -6.22
CA ILE A 78 -10.44 10.32 -5.97
C ILE A 78 -9.15 9.63 -5.53
N ILE A 79 -9.24 8.72 -4.56
CA ILE A 79 -8.05 8.12 -3.90
C ILE A 79 -7.58 6.85 -4.63
N GLU A 80 -8.46 5.87 -4.80
CA GLU A 80 -8.12 4.56 -5.36
C GLU A 80 -7.45 4.60 -6.75
N PRO A 81 -7.83 5.49 -7.70
CA PRO A 81 -7.21 5.50 -9.03
C PRO A 81 -5.69 5.67 -9.01
N TYR A 82 -5.18 6.54 -8.13
CA TYR A 82 -3.74 6.79 -8.03
C TYR A 82 -3.02 5.62 -7.34
N LEU A 83 -3.58 5.10 -6.25
CA LEU A 83 -3.02 3.94 -5.53
C LEU A 83 -2.93 2.69 -6.41
N ILE A 84 -3.94 2.47 -7.26
CA ILE A 84 -3.96 1.37 -8.23
C ILE A 84 -2.91 1.61 -9.32
N GLN A 85 -2.81 2.83 -9.86
CA GLN A 85 -1.82 3.17 -10.88
C GLN A 85 -0.39 2.98 -10.38
N GLN A 86 -0.11 3.32 -9.11
CA GLN A 86 1.20 3.08 -8.49
C GLN A 86 1.43 1.62 -8.08
N GLY A 87 0.46 0.72 -8.30
CA GLY A 87 0.56 -0.70 -7.93
C GLY A 87 0.56 -0.96 -6.42
N LEU A 88 0.08 -0.01 -5.62
CA LEU A 88 0.01 -0.11 -4.16
C LEU A 88 -1.28 -0.81 -3.71
N LEU A 89 -2.34 -0.69 -4.51
CA LEU A 89 -3.68 -1.22 -4.23
C LEU A 89 -4.21 -2.04 -5.40
N ALA A 90 -4.91 -3.13 -5.09
CA ALA A 90 -5.64 -3.95 -6.05
C ALA A 90 -7.11 -4.08 -5.65
N ARG A 91 -8.02 -3.87 -6.62
CA ARG A 91 -9.44 -4.21 -6.49
C ARG A 91 -9.64 -5.68 -6.82
N THR A 92 -10.32 -6.40 -5.94
CA THR A 92 -10.72 -7.79 -6.14
C THR A 92 -12.23 -7.92 -5.91
N PRO A 93 -12.90 -8.98 -6.41
CA PRO A 93 -14.31 -9.23 -6.12
C PRO A 93 -14.59 -9.37 -4.61
N ARG A 94 -13.59 -9.77 -3.82
CA ARG A 94 -13.70 -9.94 -2.37
C ARG A 94 -13.41 -8.66 -1.58
N GLY A 95 -12.91 -7.60 -2.23
CA GLY A 95 -12.52 -6.35 -1.59
C GLY A 95 -11.19 -5.80 -2.07
N ARG A 96 -10.63 -4.87 -1.29
CA ARG A 96 -9.38 -4.18 -1.56
C ARG A 96 -8.22 -4.86 -0.84
N VAL A 97 -7.10 -4.93 -1.55
CA VAL A 97 -5.90 -5.63 -1.12
C VAL A 97 -4.71 -4.75 -1.45
N ILE A 98 -3.79 -4.58 -0.49
CA ILE A 98 -2.55 -3.84 -0.74
C ILE A 98 -1.44 -4.79 -1.20
N SER A 99 -0.49 -4.26 -1.98
CA SER A 99 0.64 -5.02 -2.51
C SER A 99 1.83 -5.04 -1.55
N ALA A 100 2.82 -5.91 -1.82
CA ALA A 100 4.09 -5.90 -1.10
C ALA A 100 4.82 -4.53 -1.22
N ALA A 101 4.65 -3.83 -2.34
CA ALA A 101 5.22 -2.49 -2.52
C ALA A 101 4.60 -1.45 -1.58
N ALA A 102 3.31 -1.60 -1.23
CA ALA A 102 2.64 -0.77 -0.22
C ALA A 102 3.17 -1.08 1.19
N PHE A 103 3.35 -2.35 1.54
CA PHE A 103 3.99 -2.73 2.81
C PHE A 103 5.40 -2.16 2.94
N ALA A 104 6.23 -2.31 1.90
CA ALA A 104 7.58 -1.74 1.86
C ALA A 104 7.56 -0.21 1.97
N HIS A 105 6.59 0.45 1.34
CA HIS A 105 6.40 1.88 1.44
C HIS A 105 6.08 2.34 2.87
N LEU A 106 5.22 1.58 3.57
CA LEU A 106 4.86 1.83 4.96
C LEU A 106 5.96 1.40 5.96
N GLY A 107 7.09 0.85 5.48
CA GLY A 107 8.16 0.32 6.33
C GLY A 107 7.77 -0.92 7.14
N ARG A 108 6.80 -1.70 6.64
CA ARG A 108 6.26 -2.88 7.34
C ARG A 108 6.57 -4.18 6.59
N PRO A 109 6.82 -5.29 7.30
CA PRO A 109 6.93 -6.60 6.67
C PRO A 109 5.56 -7.03 6.13
N SER A 110 5.52 -7.55 4.90
CA SER A 110 4.29 -8.10 4.32
C SER A 110 4.01 -9.50 4.88
N SER A 111 2.90 -9.67 5.60
CA SER A 111 2.52 -10.99 6.17
C SER A 111 2.23 -12.04 5.09
N ARG A 112 1.74 -11.60 3.93
CA ARG A 112 1.36 -12.49 2.83
C ARG A 112 2.54 -13.26 2.23
N THR A 113 3.73 -12.67 2.23
CA THR A 113 4.96 -13.39 1.83
C THR A 113 5.26 -14.50 2.81
N ALA A 114 5.05 -14.29 4.12
CA ALA A 114 5.27 -15.33 5.12
C ALA A 114 4.29 -16.49 4.95
N ALA A 115 3.00 -16.22 4.75
CA ALA A 115 1.99 -17.27 4.56
C ALA A 115 2.15 -18.07 3.25
N GLN A 116 2.54 -17.42 2.16
CA GLN A 116 2.80 -18.11 0.89
C GLN A 116 4.12 -18.89 0.92
N LEU A 117 5.13 -18.39 1.63
CA LEU A 117 6.40 -19.10 1.83
C LEU A 117 6.22 -20.32 2.73
N ASP A 118 5.42 -20.22 3.79
CA ASP A 118 5.08 -21.33 4.68
C ASP A 118 4.35 -22.48 3.94
N LEU A 119 3.43 -22.12 3.03
CA LEU A 119 2.76 -23.06 2.14
C LEU A 119 3.73 -23.77 1.17
N LEU A 120 4.74 -23.06 0.67
CA LEU A 120 5.76 -23.65 -0.22
C LEU A 120 6.73 -24.55 0.57
N ILE A 121 7.10 -24.17 1.79
CA ILE A 121 7.95 -24.97 2.68
C ILE A 121 7.22 -26.26 3.08
N SER A 122 5.95 -26.16 3.46
CA SER A 122 5.11 -27.30 3.84
C SER A 122 4.88 -28.29 2.68
N GLN A 123 4.86 -27.82 1.44
CA GLN A 123 4.78 -28.70 0.26
C GLN A 123 6.11 -29.44 0.02
N ASN A 124 7.24 -28.77 0.23
CA ASN A 124 8.56 -29.35 0.00
C ASN A 124 8.94 -30.42 1.04
N GLU A 125 8.38 -30.36 2.26
CA GLU A 125 8.58 -31.40 3.29
C GLU A 125 7.76 -32.69 3.03
N GLN A 126 6.65 -32.61 2.29
CA GLN A 126 5.83 -33.78 1.94
C GLN A 126 6.43 -34.60 0.78
N ASP A 127 7.24 -33.97 -0.07
CA ASP A 127 7.89 -34.64 -1.20
C ASP A 127 9.15 -35.44 -0.79
N GLU A 128 9.79 -35.11 0.34
CA GLU A 128 11.00 -35.78 0.83
C GLU A 128 10.69 -37.06 1.66
N GLU A 129 9.50 -37.19 2.27
CA GLU A 129 9.11 -38.43 3.00
C GLU A 129 8.59 -39.55 2.09
N GLY A 130 8.33 -39.30 0.80
CA GLY A 130 7.81 -40.28 -0.16
C GLY A 130 8.87 -41.10 -0.92
N GLY A 131 10.16 -40.80 -0.76
CA GLY A 131 11.23 -41.30 -1.64
C GLY A 131 12.09 -42.46 -1.13
N ALA A 132 11.93 -42.93 0.10
CA ALA A 132 12.88 -43.87 0.72
C ALA A 132 12.26 -45.21 1.12
N ALA A 133 11.84 -46.04 0.15
CA ALA A 133 11.54 -47.46 0.42
C ALA A 133 11.82 -48.39 -0.77
N SER A 134 13.09 -48.77 -0.95
CA SER A 134 13.59 -50.12 -1.34
C SER A 134 14.96 -49.99 -2.01
N PRO A 135 15.98 -50.77 -1.58
CA PRO A 135 15.95 -52.21 -1.76
C PRO A 135 16.43 -53.00 -0.54
N THR A 136 15.59 -53.91 -0.04
CA THR A 136 16.04 -54.97 0.89
C THR A 136 16.61 -56.15 0.08
N ALA A 137 17.76 -56.60 0.55
CA ALA A 137 18.63 -57.62 -0.02
C ALA A 137 18.14 -59.06 0.21
N LYS A 138 18.71 -59.97 -0.62
CA LYS A 138 19.02 -61.40 -0.36
C LYS A 138 17.89 -62.31 0.15
N VAL A 139 17.52 -63.31 -0.65
CA VAL A 139 17.88 -64.74 -0.48
C VAL A 139 17.97 -65.39 -1.87
#